data_AF-A0A2V8U6Z3-F1
#
_entry.id   AF-A0A2V8U6Z3-F1
#
_cell.length_a   1.000
_cell.length_b   1.000
_cell.length_c   1.000
_cell.angle_alpha   90.00
_cell.angle_beta   90.00
_cell.angle_gamma   90.00
#
_symmetry.space_group_name_H-M   'P 1'
#
loop_
_entity.id
_entity.type
_entity.pdbx_description
1 polymer ?
#
loop_
_entity_poly.entity_id
_entity_poly.type
_entity_poly.pdbx_seq_one_letter_code
_entity_poly.pdbx_strand_id
1 'polypeptide(L)'
;VVPPSTQQSIGDVLSAHNIPWKYYGGGFNADGTGSALDGSYCNICNPFEYQSNYPGMVADHMRDVTDLFTDLTSGTLPAVSYVKPDGTMDGHPASSKWTLFEAFAKNIIELAQSNPKLWAETAIFVTVDEGGGYYDSGFIQPVDFFGTGPRIPMIAVSPFSTGGHISHAYSEHSSFVKFVERNWMLGTTLSDRSRDNLPNPNQDGDHAYVRRNMPAIGDLFDLFDFDSHH
;
A
#
# COMPACT_ATOMS: atom_id res chain seq x y z
N VAL A 1 15.48 -16.08 -12.94
CA VAL A 1 15.62 -15.75 -11.50
C VAL A 1 16.07 -14.31 -11.41
N VAL A 2 15.26 -13.43 -10.83
CA VAL A 2 15.66 -12.04 -10.54
C VAL A 2 16.62 -12.10 -9.34
N PRO A 3 17.84 -11.54 -9.43
CA PRO A 3 18.73 -11.50 -8.27
C PRO A 3 18.07 -10.74 -7.10
N PRO A 4 18.24 -11.19 -5.84
CA PRO A 4 17.72 -10.44 -4.71
C PRO A 4 18.26 -9.02 -4.69
N SER A 5 17.39 -8.06 -4.41
CA SER A 5 17.72 -6.66 -4.24
C SER A 5 18.43 -6.43 -2.91
N THR A 6 19.49 -5.61 -2.94
CA THR A 6 20.16 -5.07 -1.76
C THR A 6 19.72 -3.65 -1.45
N GLN A 7 18.76 -3.10 -2.20
CA GLN A 7 18.20 -1.79 -1.92
C GLN A 7 17.37 -1.86 -0.64
N GLN A 8 17.48 -0.82 0.19
CA GLN A 8 16.68 -0.64 1.38
C GLN A 8 15.20 -0.52 1.00
N SER A 9 14.33 -1.29 1.66
CA SER A 9 12.88 -1.12 1.56
C SER A 9 12.35 -0.34 2.76
N ILE A 10 11.08 0.05 2.68
CA ILE A 10 10.38 0.61 3.83
C ILE A 10 10.31 -0.37 5.01
N GLY A 11 10.28 -1.69 4.76
CA GLY A 11 10.35 -2.70 5.81
C GLY A 11 11.66 -2.63 6.60
N ASP A 12 12.79 -2.41 5.92
CA ASP A 12 14.09 -2.21 6.58
C ASP A 12 14.10 -0.96 7.47
N VAL A 13 13.54 0.15 6.97
CA VAL A 13 13.49 1.42 7.72
C VAL A 13 12.59 1.28 8.95
N LEU A 14 11.42 0.64 8.79
CA LEU A 14 10.49 0.40 9.90
C LEU A 14 11.13 -0.50 10.97
N SER A 15 11.77 -1.60 10.56
CA SER A 15 12.47 -2.50 11.50
C SER A 15 13.62 -1.78 12.20
N ALA A 16 14.41 -0.94 11.51
CA ALA A 16 15.49 -0.17 12.12
C ALA A 16 15.00 0.83 13.19
N HIS A 17 13.75 1.29 13.08
CA HIS A 17 13.12 2.22 14.03
C HIS A 17 12.22 1.52 15.06
N ASN A 18 12.21 0.19 15.10
CA ASN A 18 11.32 -0.62 15.96
C ASN A 18 9.82 -0.30 15.75
N ILE A 19 9.44 0.07 14.52
CA ILE A 19 8.04 0.28 14.17
C ILE A 19 7.48 -1.06 13.72
N PRO A 20 6.46 -1.61 14.42
CA PRO A 20 5.92 -2.92 14.09
C PRO A 20 5.24 -2.86 12.72
N TRP A 21 5.58 -3.81 11.85
CA TRP A 21 4.97 -3.94 10.53
C TRP A 21 4.82 -5.40 10.13
N LYS A 22 3.81 -5.68 9.30
CA LYS A 22 3.58 -7.01 8.73
C LYS A 22 3.07 -6.90 7.29
N TYR A 23 3.40 -7.92 6.49
CA TYR A 23 2.75 -8.23 5.22
C TYR A 23 1.83 -9.44 5.42
N TYR A 24 0.57 -9.30 5.07
CA TYR A 24 -0.45 -10.34 5.13
C TYR A 24 -0.84 -10.75 3.72
N GLY A 25 -0.46 -11.96 3.30
CA GLY A 25 -0.81 -12.47 1.98
C GLY A 25 -1.73 -13.69 2.05
N GLY A 26 -2.79 -13.68 1.25
CA GLY A 26 -3.76 -14.76 1.23
C GLY A 26 -3.12 -16.05 0.70
N GLY A 27 -3.23 -17.14 1.46
CA GLY A 27 -2.64 -18.42 1.09
C GLY A 27 -1.18 -18.61 1.55
N PHE A 28 -0.59 -17.62 2.22
CA PHE A 28 0.81 -17.66 2.65
C PHE A 28 1.13 -18.91 3.50
N ASN A 29 0.27 -19.25 4.46
CA ASN A 29 0.48 -20.40 5.33
C ASN A 29 0.29 -21.74 4.59
N ALA A 30 -0.59 -21.78 3.59
CA ALA A 30 -0.86 -22.98 2.80
C ALA A 30 0.26 -23.30 1.83
N ASP A 31 0.83 -22.26 1.21
CA ASP A 31 1.86 -22.40 0.19
C ASP A 31 3.26 -22.53 0.79
N GLY A 32 3.45 -22.09 2.05
CA GLY A 32 4.72 -22.19 2.76
C GLY A 32 5.85 -21.44 2.03
N THR A 33 6.97 -21.26 2.70
CA THR A 33 8.12 -20.50 2.19
C THR A 33 8.90 -21.25 1.09
N GLY A 34 8.23 -21.85 0.10
CA GLY A 34 8.89 -22.62 -0.95
C GLY A 34 8.02 -23.47 -1.89
N SER A 35 6.68 -23.44 -1.85
CA SER A 35 5.90 -24.19 -2.85
C SER A 35 5.78 -23.42 -4.17
N ALA A 36 5.99 -24.14 -5.27
CA ALA A 36 6.01 -23.59 -6.61
C ALA A 36 4.59 -23.38 -7.15
N LEU A 37 4.22 -22.14 -7.50
CA LEU A 37 3.27 -21.71 -8.56
C LEU A 37 1.87 -22.39 -8.66
N ASP A 38 1.52 -23.29 -7.74
CA ASP A 38 0.26 -24.05 -7.61
C ASP A 38 -0.64 -23.46 -6.51
N GLY A 39 -0.06 -22.54 -5.73
CA GLY A 39 -0.69 -21.90 -4.61
C GLY A 39 -1.63 -20.74 -4.98
N SER A 40 -2.64 -20.53 -4.15
CA SER A 40 -3.46 -19.32 -4.18
C SER A 40 -2.65 -18.04 -3.83
N TYR A 41 -1.50 -18.20 -3.16
CA TYR A 41 -0.59 -17.11 -2.84
C TYR A 41 0.12 -16.56 -4.07
N CYS A 42 0.07 -15.24 -4.24
CA CYS A 42 0.81 -14.56 -5.29
C CYS A 42 2.22 -14.17 -4.82
N ASN A 43 3.21 -15.03 -5.04
CA ASN A 43 4.62 -14.74 -4.72
C ASN A 43 5.12 -13.44 -5.35
N ILE A 44 4.82 -13.22 -6.63
CA ILE A 44 5.28 -12.03 -7.35
C ILE A 44 4.66 -10.73 -6.83
N CYS A 45 3.58 -10.82 -6.04
CA CYS A 45 2.88 -9.69 -5.46
C CYS A 45 3.43 -9.27 -4.09
N ASN A 46 4.32 -10.07 -3.48
CA ASN A 46 4.99 -9.70 -2.24
C ASN A 46 6.36 -9.06 -2.56
N PRO A 47 6.51 -7.72 -2.51
CA PRO A 47 7.75 -7.06 -2.87
C PRO A 47 8.92 -7.43 -1.94
N PHE A 48 8.63 -7.84 -0.70
CA PHE A 48 9.64 -8.19 0.28
C PHE A 48 10.37 -9.51 -0.06
N GLU A 49 9.76 -10.43 -0.83
CA GLU A 49 10.41 -11.69 -1.25
C GLU A 49 11.65 -11.45 -2.12
N TYR A 50 11.71 -10.30 -2.78
CA TYR A 50 12.81 -9.92 -3.64
C TYR A 50 13.97 -9.29 -2.87
N GLN A 51 13.87 -9.09 -1.56
CA GLN A 51 14.97 -8.55 -0.77
C GLN A 51 15.97 -9.62 -0.34
N SER A 52 17.26 -9.27 -0.36
CA SER A 52 18.35 -10.16 0.06
C SER A 52 18.23 -10.65 1.51
N ASN A 53 17.58 -9.88 2.39
CA ASN A 53 17.33 -10.23 3.79
C ASN A 53 15.95 -10.86 4.05
N TYR A 54 15.16 -11.13 3.00
CA TYR A 54 13.84 -11.76 3.13
C TYR A 54 13.85 -13.00 4.04
N PRO A 55 14.79 -13.97 3.92
CA PRO A 55 14.79 -15.15 4.78
C PRO A 55 14.85 -14.83 6.29
N GLY A 56 15.50 -13.72 6.65
CA GLY A 56 15.60 -13.27 8.04
C GLY A 56 14.36 -12.52 8.53
N MET A 57 13.53 -11.99 7.63
CA MET A 57 12.32 -11.23 7.95
C MET A 57 11.06 -12.08 8.06
N VAL A 58 11.04 -13.26 7.43
CA VAL A 58 9.82 -14.08 7.30
C VAL A 58 9.13 -14.33 8.63
N ALA A 59 9.90 -14.81 9.62
CA ALA A 59 9.36 -15.22 10.91
C ALA A 59 8.65 -14.08 11.64
N ASP A 60 9.10 -12.84 11.47
CA ASP A 60 8.60 -11.68 12.21
C ASP A 60 7.51 -10.92 11.44
N HIS A 61 7.60 -10.88 10.12
CA HIS A 61 6.83 -9.92 9.32
C HIS A 61 5.88 -10.54 8.29
N MET A 62 6.05 -11.81 7.91
CA MET A 62 5.21 -12.44 6.87
C MET A 62 4.13 -13.27 7.51
N ARG A 63 2.87 -12.97 7.19
CA ARG A 63 1.69 -13.58 7.79
C ARG A 63 0.67 -13.94 6.72
N ASP A 64 -0.24 -14.84 7.07
CA ASP A 64 -1.41 -15.10 6.24
C ASP A 64 -2.50 -14.07 6.55
N VAL A 65 -3.40 -13.84 5.60
CA VAL A 65 -4.54 -12.94 5.83
C VAL A 65 -5.44 -13.42 6.98
N THR A 66 -5.48 -14.72 7.29
CA THR A 66 -6.16 -15.22 8.49
C THR A 66 -5.59 -14.64 9.78
N ASP A 67 -4.29 -14.35 9.83
CA ASP A 67 -3.65 -13.67 10.96
C ASP A 67 -4.08 -12.19 11.03
N LEU A 68 -4.30 -11.51 9.89
CA LEU A 68 -4.82 -10.14 9.85
C LEU A 68 -6.19 -10.06 10.53
N PHE A 69 -7.08 -11.00 10.26
CA PHE A 69 -8.42 -11.01 10.87
C PHE A 69 -8.32 -11.18 12.40
N THR A 70 -7.36 -11.97 12.87
CA THR A 70 -7.07 -12.10 14.29
C THR A 70 -6.51 -10.80 14.87
N ASP A 71 -5.60 -10.14 14.18
CA ASP A 71 -4.98 -8.88 14.63
C ASP A 71 -6.00 -7.72 14.69
N LEU A 72 -6.91 -7.64 13.71
CA LEU A 72 -8.02 -6.67 13.69
C LEU A 72 -8.99 -6.87 14.86
N THR A 73 -9.44 -8.12 15.06
CA THR A 73 -10.42 -8.43 16.12
C THR A 73 -9.83 -8.34 17.52
N SER A 74 -8.55 -8.67 17.68
CA SER A 74 -7.84 -8.58 18.97
C SER A 74 -7.29 -7.19 19.28
N GLY A 75 -7.28 -6.27 18.30
CA GLY A 75 -6.71 -4.93 18.48
C GLY A 75 -5.18 -4.93 18.56
N THR A 76 -4.53 -5.87 17.86
CA THR A 76 -3.06 -6.04 17.85
C THR A 76 -2.45 -5.81 16.45
N LEU A 77 -3.19 -5.11 15.59
CA LEU A 77 -2.72 -4.67 14.28
C LEU A 77 -1.39 -3.90 14.42
N PRO A 78 -0.35 -4.21 13.62
CA PRO A 78 0.90 -3.47 13.66
C PRO A 78 0.70 -2.06 13.10
N ALA A 79 1.68 -1.18 13.35
CA ALA A 79 1.64 0.21 12.92
C ALA A 79 1.53 0.34 11.39
N VAL A 80 2.22 -0.54 10.64
CA VAL A 80 2.10 -0.64 9.17
C VAL A 80 1.69 -2.04 8.76
N SER A 81 0.55 -2.15 8.06
CA SER A 81 0.03 -3.42 7.56
C SER A 81 -0.13 -3.38 6.05
N TYR A 82 0.59 -4.24 5.34
CA TYR A 82 0.37 -4.50 3.91
C TYR A 82 -0.52 -5.72 3.76
N VAL A 83 -1.56 -5.65 2.94
CA VAL A 83 -2.52 -6.75 2.78
C VAL A 83 -2.72 -7.05 1.30
N LYS A 84 -2.56 -8.32 0.93
CA LYS A 84 -2.82 -8.81 -0.43
C LYS A 84 -3.74 -10.04 -0.35
N PRO A 85 -4.95 -10.00 -0.91
CA PRO A 85 -5.77 -11.20 -1.07
C PRO A 85 -5.08 -12.25 -1.96
N ASP A 86 -5.53 -13.49 -1.83
CA ASP A 86 -5.10 -14.57 -2.71
C ASP A 86 -5.58 -14.34 -4.16
N GLY A 87 -4.94 -15.02 -5.12
CA GLY A 87 -5.14 -14.83 -6.56
C GLY A 87 -6.54 -15.15 -7.07
N THR A 88 -7.41 -15.77 -6.26
CA THR A 88 -8.80 -16.07 -6.65
C THR A 88 -9.75 -14.92 -6.35
N MET A 89 -9.39 -13.99 -5.46
CA MET A 89 -10.25 -12.89 -5.00
C MET A 89 -9.60 -11.50 -5.01
N ASP A 90 -8.43 -11.36 -5.63
CA ASP A 90 -7.71 -10.09 -5.70
C ASP A 90 -8.16 -9.09 -6.75
N GLY A 91 -9.17 -9.43 -7.55
CA GLY A 91 -9.68 -8.57 -8.62
C GLY A 91 -8.85 -8.61 -9.91
N HIS A 92 -7.77 -9.40 -9.97
CA HIS A 92 -6.94 -9.53 -11.16
C HIS A 92 -7.74 -10.08 -12.35
N PRO A 93 -7.55 -9.53 -13.57
CA PRO A 93 -8.19 -10.07 -14.78
C PRO A 93 -7.91 -11.56 -14.97
N ALA A 94 -8.91 -12.27 -15.50
CA ALA A 94 -8.90 -13.72 -15.78
C ALA A 94 -8.90 -14.66 -14.56
N SER A 95 -8.21 -14.36 -13.45
CA SER A 95 -8.17 -15.22 -12.25
C SER A 95 -9.18 -14.84 -11.18
N SER A 96 -9.68 -13.59 -11.18
CA SER A 96 -10.55 -13.07 -10.12
C SER A 96 -11.71 -12.19 -10.64
N LYS A 97 -12.43 -11.54 -9.72
CA LYS A 97 -13.57 -10.64 -9.96
C LYS A 97 -13.54 -9.46 -8.99
N TRP A 98 -13.89 -8.27 -9.48
CA TRP A 98 -14.03 -7.05 -8.66
C TRP A 98 -14.95 -7.22 -7.45
N THR A 99 -16.08 -7.92 -7.60
CA THR A 99 -17.01 -8.14 -6.47
C THR A 99 -16.41 -8.98 -5.34
N LEU A 100 -15.42 -9.84 -5.64
CA LEU A 100 -14.71 -10.60 -4.61
C LEU A 100 -13.69 -9.71 -3.89
N PHE A 101 -12.94 -8.89 -4.63
CA PHE A 101 -12.02 -7.91 -4.07
C PHE A 101 -12.75 -6.87 -3.19
N GLU A 102 -13.90 -6.38 -3.64
CA GLU A 102 -14.75 -5.47 -2.87
C GLU A 102 -15.26 -6.13 -1.58
N ALA A 103 -15.70 -7.39 -1.64
CA ALA A 103 -16.14 -8.12 -0.45
C ALA A 103 -14.99 -8.32 0.54
N PHE A 104 -13.77 -8.59 0.03
CA PHE A 104 -12.56 -8.71 0.84
C PHE A 104 -12.20 -7.40 1.55
N ALA A 105 -12.14 -6.30 0.82
CA ALA A 105 -11.86 -4.97 1.39
C ALA A 105 -12.94 -4.55 2.40
N LYS A 106 -14.22 -4.79 2.08
CA LYS A 106 -15.35 -4.53 2.99
C LYS A 106 -15.23 -5.31 4.30
N ASN A 107 -14.86 -6.58 4.23
CA ASN A 107 -14.67 -7.41 5.43
C ASN A 107 -13.57 -6.84 6.35
N ILE A 108 -12.44 -6.39 5.80
CA ILE A 108 -11.36 -5.76 6.57
C ILE A 108 -11.85 -4.48 7.26
N ILE A 109 -12.56 -3.62 6.53
CA ILE A 109 -13.11 -2.37 7.06
C ILE A 109 -14.12 -2.66 8.18
N GLU A 110 -15.03 -3.61 7.99
CA GLU A 110 -16.03 -4.00 8.99
C GLU A 110 -15.38 -4.59 10.24
N LEU A 111 -14.33 -5.41 10.09
CA LEU A 111 -13.57 -5.95 11.22
C LEU A 111 -12.84 -4.84 11.99
N ALA A 112 -12.19 -3.91 11.30
CA ALA A 112 -11.57 -2.75 11.94
C ALA A 112 -12.60 -1.92 12.72
N GLN A 113 -13.75 -1.61 12.10
CA GLN A 113 -14.85 -0.86 12.72
C GLN A 113 -15.48 -1.59 13.92
N SER A 114 -15.47 -2.92 13.94
CA SER A 114 -15.98 -3.72 15.06
C SER A 114 -15.16 -3.55 16.35
N ASN A 115 -13.95 -3.00 16.25
CA ASN A 115 -13.09 -2.64 17.36
C ASN A 115 -12.94 -1.11 17.44
N PRO A 116 -13.79 -0.40 18.21
CA PRO A 116 -13.83 1.06 18.19
C PRO A 116 -12.52 1.74 18.57
N LYS A 117 -11.70 1.13 19.45
CA LYS A 117 -10.40 1.68 19.84
C LYS A 117 -9.39 1.60 18.71
N LEU A 118 -9.31 0.44 18.05
CA LEU A 118 -8.45 0.27 16.88
C LEU A 118 -8.91 1.19 15.75
N TRP A 119 -10.22 1.20 15.44
CA TRP A 119 -10.78 2.01 14.36
C TRP A 119 -10.46 3.50 14.53
N ALA A 120 -10.55 4.04 15.74
CA ALA A 120 -10.28 5.43 16.07
C ALA A 120 -8.86 5.90 15.67
N GLU A 121 -7.92 4.97 15.51
CA GLU A 121 -6.50 5.25 15.21
C GLU A 121 -6.05 4.67 13.87
N THR A 122 -6.99 4.16 13.05
CA THR A 122 -6.65 3.44 11.81
C THR A 122 -6.98 4.25 10.55
N ALA A 123 -6.06 4.24 9.59
CA ALA A 123 -6.31 4.63 8.20
C ALA A 123 -6.12 3.42 7.28
N ILE A 124 -7.11 3.13 6.44
CA ILE A 124 -7.08 2.03 5.47
C ILE A 124 -7.02 2.62 4.07
N PHE A 125 -6.02 2.23 3.29
CA PHE A 125 -5.94 2.52 1.87
C PHE A 125 -6.32 1.28 1.06
N VAL A 126 -7.24 1.43 0.12
CA VAL A 126 -7.66 0.38 -0.82
C VAL A 126 -7.24 0.80 -2.22
N THR A 127 -6.41 -0.01 -2.87
CA THR A 127 -5.92 0.24 -4.23
C THR A 127 -5.56 -1.08 -4.91
N VAL A 128 -5.10 -1.01 -6.16
CA VAL A 128 -4.62 -2.16 -6.96
C VAL A 128 -3.20 -1.89 -7.42
N ASP A 129 -2.41 -2.93 -7.67
CA ASP A 129 -1.01 -2.78 -8.09
C ASP A 129 -0.89 -2.25 -9.52
N GLU A 130 -1.84 -2.60 -10.40
CA GLU A 130 -1.80 -2.26 -11.82
C GLU A 130 -3.20 -2.03 -12.44
N GLY A 131 -3.24 -1.61 -13.70
CA GLY A 131 -4.45 -1.15 -14.39
C GLY A 131 -5.27 -2.22 -15.13
N GLY A 132 -4.94 -3.50 -15.02
CA GLY A 132 -5.57 -4.65 -15.66
C GLY A 132 -5.45 -4.70 -17.19
N GLY A 133 -4.68 -3.81 -17.80
CA GLY A 133 -4.72 -3.55 -19.24
C GLY A 133 -5.99 -2.84 -19.72
N TYR A 134 -6.81 -2.31 -18.80
CA TYR A 134 -7.99 -1.51 -19.15
C TYR A 134 -7.59 -0.14 -19.69
N TYR A 135 -8.47 0.46 -20.49
CA TYR A 135 -8.26 1.80 -21.03
C TYR A 135 -8.36 2.85 -19.92
N ASP A 136 -7.36 3.72 -19.84
CA ASP A 136 -7.37 4.93 -19.01
C ASP A 136 -6.90 6.14 -19.84
N SER A 137 -7.60 7.26 -19.70
CA SER A 137 -7.28 8.52 -20.39
C SER A 137 -6.41 9.47 -19.54
N GLY A 138 -5.92 9.00 -18.40
CA GLY A 138 -5.20 9.79 -17.42
C GLY A 138 -3.86 10.32 -17.91
N PHE A 139 -3.46 11.45 -17.34
CA PHE A 139 -2.12 11.98 -17.55
C PHE A 139 -1.06 11.07 -16.91
N ILE A 140 -0.07 10.66 -17.70
CA ILE A 140 1.09 9.87 -17.25
C ILE A 140 2.29 10.81 -17.11
N GLN A 141 2.91 10.83 -15.93
CA GLN A 141 4.12 11.62 -15.70
C GLN A 141 5.34 10.94 -16.32
N PRO A 142 6.21 11.68 -17.01
CA PRO A 142 7.56 11.23 -17.28
C PRO A 142 8.44 11.42 -16.03
N VAL A 143 8.27 10.57 -15.02
CA VAL A 143 9.15 10.56 -13.82
C VAL A 143 10.49 9.86 -14.08
N ASP A 144 10.53 8.94 -15.04
CA ASP A 144 11.71 8.26 -15.54
C ASP A 144 11.42 7.69 -16.95
N PHE A 145 12.21 6.71 -17.40
CA PHE A 145 12.00 6.04 -18.70
C PHE A 145 10.62 5.37 -18.84
N PHE A 146 10.04 4.87 -17.75
CA PHE A 146 8.75 4.17 -17.75
C PHE A 146 7.58 5.09 -17.39
N GLY A 147 7.83 6.12 -16.59
CA GLY A 147 6.79 6.99 -16.06
C GLY A 147 5.99 6.34 -14.92
N THR A 148 4.81 6.87 -14.64
CA THR A 148 3.91 6.37 -13.56
C THR A 148 2.94 5.28 -13.99
N GLY A 149 2.84 4.98 -15.30
CA GLY A 149 1.83 4.06 -15.83
C GLY A 149 0.40 4.62 -15.81
N PRO A 150 -0.60 3.79 -16.19
CA PRO A 150 -2.03 4.15 -16.15
C PRO A 150 -2.51 4.45 -14.72
N ARG A 151 -3.59 5.25 -14.59
CA ARG A 151 -4.19 5.50 -13.28
C ARG A 151 -4.88 4.24 -12.74
N ILE A 152 -4.86 4.12 -11.42
CA ILE A 152 -5.53 3.08 -10.64
C ILE A 152 -6.49 3.72 -9.64
N PRO A 153 -7.57 3.04 -9.23
CA PRO A 153 -8.42 3.50 -8.14
C PRO A 153 -7.63 3.50 -6.82
N MET A 154 -7.85 4.52 -6.00
CA MET A 154 -7.37 4.56 -4.62
C MET A 154 -8.43 5.21 -3.73
N ILE A 155 -8.74 4.55 -2.62
CA ILE A 155 -9.70 5.04 -1.61
C ILE A 155 -8.99 5.02 -0.25
N ALA A 156 -9.10 6.12 0.49
CA ALA A 156 -8.75 6.18 1.90
C ALA A 156 -10.01 6.10 2.76
N VAL A 157 -10.00 5.23 3.77
CA VAL A 157 -11.12 4.97 4.68
C VAL A 157 -10.60 5.08 6.11
N SER A 158 -11.05 6.10 6.84
CA SER A 158 -10.57 6.41 8.20
C SER A 158 -11.53 7.35 8.93
N PRO A 159 -11.58 7.34 10.28
CA PRO A 159 -12.21 8.40 11.05
C PRO A 159 -11.63 9.79 10.74
N PHE A 160 -10.34 9.87 10.41
CA PHE A 160 -9.64 11.12 10.07
C PHE A 160 -9.87 11.57 8.63
N SER A 161 -10.60 10.80 7.83
CA SER A 161 -10.87 11.19 6.44
C SER A 161 -11.80 12.40 6.40
N THR A 162 -11.56 13.33 5.48
CA THR A 162 -12.36 14.54 5.33
C THR A 162 -13.79 14.30 4.81
N GLY A 163 -14.14 13.05 4.47
CA GLY A 163 -15.49 12.63 4.06
C GLY A 163 -15.96 13.26 2.73
N GLY A 164 -16.14 12.45 1.68
CA GLY A 164 -16.62 12.96 0.37
C GLY A 164 -15.63 13.87 -0.36
N HIS A 165 -14.37 13.91 0.09
CA HIS A 165 -13.28 14.61 -0.56
C HIS A 165 -12.68 13.77 -1.69
N ILE A 166 -12.42 14.40 -2.83
CA ILE A 166 -11.64 13.83 -3.93
C ILE A 166 -10.34 14.61 -3.99
N SER A 167 -9.24 13.95 -3.64
CA SER A 167 -7.91 14.51 -3.87
C SER A 167 -7.60 14.45 -5.36
N HIS A 168 -7.10 15.57 -5.88
CA HIS A 168 -6.54 15.63 -7.22
C HIS A 168 -5.01 15.62 -7.21
N ALA A 169 -4.37 15.59 -6.03
CA ALA A 169 -2.92 15.56 -5.90
C ALA A 169 -2.34 14.35 -6.65
N TYR A 170 -1.32 14.60 -7.47
CA TYR A 170 -0.73 13.55 -8.30
C TYR A 170 0.06 12.58 -7.44
N SER A 171 -0.46 11.37 -7.28
CA SER A 171 0.09 10.32 -6.42
C SER A 171 0.28 9.03 -7.20
N GLU A 172 1.15 8.17 -6.69
CA GLU A 172 1.43 6.83 -7.23
C GLU A 172 1.87 5.91 -6.08
N HIS A 173 2.27 4.67 -6.33
CA HIS A 173 2.59 3.70 -5.29
C HIS A 173 3.65 4.15 -4.27
N SER A 174 4.65 4.92 -4.68
CA SER A 174 5.63 5.49 -3.72
C SER A 174 5.01 6.50 -2.74
N SER A 175 3.84 7.05 -3.05
CA SER A 175 3.09 7.91 -2.12
C SER A 175 2.74 7.20 -0.81
N PHE A 176 2.55 5.87 -0.82
CA PHE A 176 2.35 5.11 0.42
C PHE A 176 3.62 5.07 1.28
N VAL A 177 4.79 4.97 0.65
CA VAL A 177 6.07 5.07 1.36
C VAL A 177 6.24 6.45 1.96
N LYS A 178 5.98 7.52 1.19
CA LYS A 178 6.01 8.91 1.70
C LYS A 178 5.03 9.12 2.87
N PHE A 179 3.82 8.57 2.77
CA PHE A 179 2.84 8.65 3.84
C PHE A 179 3.40 8.03 5.12
N VAL A 180 4.01 6.85 5.02
CA VAL A 180 4.66 6.17 6.15
C VAL A 180 5.83 7.02 6.69
N GLU A 181 6.76 7.44 5.84
CA GLU A 181 7.90 8.26 6.26
C GLU A 181 7.48 9.52 7.01
N ARG A 182 6.44 10.21 6.53
CA ARG A 182 5.89 11.41 7.17
C ARG A 182 5.15 11.08 8.46
N ASN A 183 4.31 10.05 8.48
CA ASN A 183 3.50 9.67 9.65
C ASN A 183 4.37 9.24 10.85
N TRP A 184 5.46 8.51 10.59
CA TRP A 184 6.38 8.05 11.62
C TRP A 184 7.63 8.94 11.79
N MET A 185 7.65 10.11 11.15
CA MET A 185 8.75 11.10 11.26
C MET A 185 10.14 10.49 11.00
N LEU A 186 10.24 9.60 10.01
CA LEU A 186 11.47 8.82 9.75
C LEU A 186 12.64 9.69 9.28
N GLY A 187 12.37 10.89 8.76
CA GLY A 187 13.38 11.88 8.38
C GLY A 187 14.35 11.43 7.28
N THR A 188 14.05 10.30 6.62
CA THR A 188 14.83 9.71 5.55
C THR A 188 13.91 9.23 4.45
N THR A 189 14.42 9.25 3.23
CA THR A 189 13.86 8.55 2.06
C THR A 189 14.59 7.23 1.88
N LEU A 190 14.04 6.28 1.13
CA LEU A 190 14.67 4.97 0.96
C LEU A 190 16.00 5.01 0.20
N SER A 191 16.09 5.84 -0.86
CA SER A 191 17.33 6.03 -1.62
C SER A 191 17.22 7.21 -2.59
N ASP A 192 18.35 7.61 -3.18
CA ASP A 192 18.38 8.63 -4.26
C ASP A 192 17.63 8.20 -5.53
N ARG A 193 17.31 6.91 -5.68
CA ARG A 193 16.55 6.36 -6.82
C ARG A 193 15.07 6.19 -6.54
N SER A 194 14.69 6.15 -5.26
CA SER A 194 13.30 5.99 -4.86
C SER A 194 12.52 7.28 -5.16
N ARG A 195 11.24 7.15 -5.53
CA ARG A 195 10.40 8.29 -5.92
C ARG A 195 9.76 8.99 -4.71
N ASP A 196 9.93 8.42 -3.52
CA ASP A 196 9.62 9.04 -2.22
C ASP A 196 10.41 10.34 -1.96
N ASN A 197 11.54 10.54 -2.64
CA ASN A 197 12.34 11.75 -2.56
C ASN A 197 11.83 12.93 -3.41
N LEU A 198 10.82 12.70 -4.25
CA LEU A 198 10.26 13.74 -5.11
C LEU A 198 9.45 14.75 -4.30
N PRO A 199 9.37 16.03 -4.71
CA PRO A 199 8.55 17.02 -4.02
C PRO A 199 7.06 16.70 -4.15
N ASN A 200 6.25 17.22 -3.22
CA ASN A 200 4.79 17.19 -3.35
C ASN A 200 4.32 18.06 -4.55
N PRO A 201 3.23 17.67 -5.23
CA PRO A 201 2.76 18.34 -6.44
C PRO A 201 2.17 19.72 -6.13
N ASN A 202 2.58 20.73 -6.90
CA ASN A 202 1.96 22.04 -6.95
C ASN A 202 0.95 22.06 -8.10
N GLN A 203 -0.33 22.10 -7.75
CA GLN A 203 -1.43 22.17 -8.70
C GLN A 203 -1.97 23.59 -8.81
N ASP A 204 -2.41 23.91 -10.03
CA ASP A 204 -3.09 25.15 -10.32
C ASP A 204 -4.60 24.90 -10.32
N GLY A 205 -5.39 25.87 -9.84
CA GLY A 205 -6.86 25.77 -9.81
C GLY A 205 -7.47 25.55 -11.19
N ASP A 206 -6.79 26.03 -12.24
CA ASP A 206 -7.25 25.90 -13.63
C ASP A 206 -6.91 24.53 -14.26
N HIS A 207 -5.99 23.76 -13.66
CA HIS A 207 -5.50 22.48 -14.21
C HIS A 207 -5.23 21.43 -13.11
N ALA A 208 -6.30 20.96 -12.45
CA ALA A 208 -6.23 19.97 -11.36
C ALA A 208 -5.58 18.61 -11.73
N TYR A 209 -5.36 18.32 -13.02
CA TYR A 209 -4.82 17.02 -13.45
C TYR A 209 -3.35 17.07 -13.90
N VAL A 210 -2.78 18.28 -14.03
CA VAL A 210 -1.39 18.46 -14.48
C VAL A 210 -0.67 19.47 -13.57
N ARG A 211 0.21 18.96 -12.70
CA ARG A 211 1.05 19.79 -11.82
C ARG A 211 2.09 20.61 -12.58
N ARG A 212 2.51 21.74 -11.98
CA ARG A 212 3.50 22.66 -12.56
C ARG A 212 4.96 22.27 -12.26
N ASN A 213 5.22 21.50 -11.21
CA ASN A 213 6.56 21.17 -10.72
C ASN A 213 6.96 19.71 -10.99
N MET A 214 6.69 19.18 -12.18
CA MET A 214 7.08 17.81 -12.54
C MET A 214 8.62 17.64 -12.61
N PRO A 215 9.21 16.54 -12.11
CA PRO A 215 8.54 15.42 -11.47
C PRO A 215 8.13 15.71 -10.01
N ALA A 216 6.88 15.38 -9.66
CA ALA A 216 6.35 15.53 -8.30
C ALA A 216 5.32 14.43 -8.00
N ILE A 217 5.36 13.91 -6.77
CA ILE A 217 4.53 12.81 -6.24
C ILE A 217 4.02 13.19 -4.85
N GLY A 218 2.71 13.08 -4.62
CA GLY A 218 2.05 13.43 -3.36
C GLY A 218 2.34 12.44 -2.24
N ASP A 219 2.03 12.84 -1.01
CA ASP A 219 2.24 12.05 0.21
C ASP A 219 0.93 11.58 0.86
N LEU A 220 -0.22 11.80 0.19
CA LEU A 220 -1.57 11.39 0.61
C LEU A 220 -2.12 12.09 1.86
N PHE A 221 -1.40 13.04 2.46
CA PHE A 221 -1.86 13.70 3.70
C PHE A 221 -3.07 14.60 3.48
N ASP A 222 -3.32 15.06 2.27
CA ASP A 222 -4.49 15.90 1.93
C ASP A 222 -5.82 15.14 2.00
N LEU A 223 -5.79 13.81 2.07
CA LEU A 223 -6.98 12.98 2.26
C LEU A 223 -7.52 13.00 3.70
N PHE A 224 -6.73 13.50 4.64
CA PHE A 224 -7.01 13.44 6.06
C PHE A 224 -7.04 14.84 6.68
N ASP A 225 -7.88 14.99 7.70
CA ASP A 225 -7.86 16.12 8.61
C ASP A 225 -7.47 15.60 9.99
N PHE A 226 -6.16 15.60 10.25
CA PHE A 226 -5.64 15.16 11.54
C PHE A 226 -5.82 16.22 12.64
N ASP A 227 -6.09 17.48 12.28
CA ASP A 227 -6.19 18.59 13.24
C ASP A 227 -7.58 18.69 13.88
N SER A 228 -8.65 18.23 13.22
CA SER A 228 -10.03 18.32 13.74
C SER A 228 -10.42 17.28 14.79
N HIS A 229 -9.52 16.33 15.11
CA HIS A 229 -9.79 15.22 16.03
C HIS A 229 -8.99 15.27 17.35
N HIS A 230 -8.36 16.42 17.68
CA HIS A 230 -7.63 16.66 18.94
C HIS A 230 -8.40 17.51 19.96
#